data_AF-A0A3A0BAX1-F1
#
_entry.id   AF-A0A3A0BAX1-F1
#
_cell.length_a   1.000
_cell.length_b   1.000
_cell.length_c   1.000
_cell.angle_alpha   90.00
_cell.angle_beta   90.00
_cell.angle_gamma   90.00
#
_symmetry.space_group_name_H-M   'P 1'
#
loop_
_entity.id
_entity.type
_entity.pdbx_description
1 polymer ?
#
loop_
_entity_poly.entity_id
_entity_poly.type
_entity_poly.pdbx_seq_one_letter_code
_entity_poly.pdbx_strand_id
1 'polypeptide(L)' 'MVGAVVAANYRAADVFTKYGIDYCCGGQISVGQACAEKGLDPAALMDEVAQAAAQ' A
#
# COMPACT_ATOMS: atom_id res chain seq x y z
N MET A 1 4.10 -8.33 0.94
CA MET A 1 5.01 -7.17 0.94
C MET A 1 4.45 -6.10 0.03
N VAL A 2 4.55 -4.82 0.42
CA VAL A 2 4.11 -3.69 -0.42
C VAL A 2 4.78 -3.76 -1.80
N GLY A 3 6.07 -4.07 -1.86
CA GLY A 3 6.82 -4.18 -3.11
C GLY A 3 6.25 -5.23 -4.09
N ALA A 4 5.77 -6.37 -3.60
CA ALA A 4 5.16 -7.40 -4.46
C ALA A 4 3.77 -7.01 -4.97
N VAL A 5 2.99 -6.30 -4.14
CA VAL A 5 1.66 -5.78 -4.52
C VAL A 5 1.81 -4.68 -5.57
N VAL A 6 2.77 -3.77 -5.39
CA VAL A 6 3.10 -2.70 -6.34
C VAL A 6 3.71 -3.26 -7.63
N ALA A 7 4.59 -4.27 -7.54
CA ALA A 7 5.20 -4.90 -8.71
C ALA A 7 4.17 -5.66 -9.57
N ALA A 8 3.15 -6.25 -8.94
CA ALA A 8 2.04 -6.89 -9.63
C ALA A 8 1.06 -5.86 -10.21
N ASN A 9 0.85 -4.73 -9.53
CA ASN A 9 -0.02 -3.68 -10.03
C ASN A 9 0.43 -2.28 -9.56
N TYR A 10 1.00 -1.50 -10.48
CA TYR A 10 1.57 -0.18 -10.18
C TYR A 10 0.51 0.78 -9.59
N ARG A 11 -0.77 0.58 -9.91
CA ARG A 11 -1.89 1.36 -9.36
C ARG A 11 -2.02 1.21 -7.85
N ALA A 12 -1.60 0.08 -7.28
CA ALA A 12 -1.56 -0.08 -5.83
C ALA A 12 -0.58 0.91 -5.19
N ALA A 13 0.56 1.24 -5.84
CA ALA A 13 1.48 2.26 -5.35
C ALA A 13 0.82 3.63 -5.29
N ASP A 14 -0.02 3.97 -6.27
CA ASP A 14 -0.74 5.24 -6.28
C ASP A 14 -1.66 5.38 -5.06
N VAL A 15 -2.33 4.29 -4.67
CA VAL A 15 -3.11 4.25 -3.42
C VAL A 15 -2.21 4.51 -2.22
N PHE A 16 -1.09 3.80 -2.06
CA PHE A 16 -0.15 4.05 -0.96
C PHE A 16 0.37 5.50 -0.94
N THR A 17 0.76 6.05 -2.09
CA THR A 17 1.22 7.44 -2.23
C THR A 17 0.12 8.45 -1.87
N LYS A 18 -1.13 8.20 -2.27
CA LYS A 18 -2.30 9.02 -1.93
C LYS A 18 -2.53 9.10 -0.42
N TYR A 19 -2.24 8.02 0.30
CA TYR A 19 -2.28 7.99 1.77
C TYR A 19 -0.98 8.47 2.43
N GLY A 20 0.01 8.94 1.66
CA GLY A 20 1.29 9.41 2.18
C GLY A 20 2.18 8.29 2.75
N ILE A 21 1.95 7.05 2.31
CA ILE A 21 2.78 5.89 2.65
C ILE A 21 3.98 5.89 1.71
N ASP A 22 5.13 6.23 2.28
CA ASP A 22 6.39 6.35 1.55
C ASP A 22 7.08 4.99 1.48
N TYR A 23 7.10 4.36 0.31
CA TYR A 23 7.75 3.07 0.06
C TYR A 23 9.24 3.21 -0.33
N CYS A 24 9.81 4.41 -0.18
CA CYS A 24 11.12 4.82 -0.71
C CYS A 24 12.32 4.02 -0.14
N CYS A 25 12.21 3.38 1.02
CA CYS A 25 13.29 2.53 1.57
C CYS A 25 13.25 1.05 1.15
N GLY A 26 12.49 0.69 0.10
CA GLY A 26 12.63 -0.63 -0.55
C GLY A 26 11.55 -1.65 -0.23
N GLY A 27 10.33 -1.21 0.12
CA GLY A 27 9.17 -2.10 0.24
C GLY A 27 9.28 -3.18 1.33
N GLN A 28 10.20 -2.99 2.28
CA GLN A 28 10.54 -3.90 3.37
C GLN A 28 9.52 -3.92 4.52
N ILE A 29 8.62 -2.92 4.57
CA ILE A 29 7.51 -2.89 5.53
C ILE A 29 6.24 -3.48 4.91
N SER A 30 5.44 -4.16 5.74
CA SER A 30 4.13 -4.66 5.34
C SER A 30 3.10 -3.52 5.32
N VAL A 31 2.04 -3.68 4.53
CA VAL A 31 0.92 -2.73 4.48
C VAL A 31 0.39 -2.41 5.88
N GLY A 32 0.25 -3.43 6.74
CA GLY A 32 -0.17 -3.25 8.13
C GLY A 32 0.78 -2.38 8.97
N GLN A 33 2.10 -2.45 8.74
CA GLN A 33 3.06 -1.58 9.42
C GLN A 33 2.97 -0.14 8.91
N ALA A 34 2.92 0.04 7.59
CA ALA A 34 2.74 1.35 6.99
C ALA A 34 1.45 2.05 7.48
N CYS A 35 0.38 1.27 7.60
CA CYS A 35 -0.87 1.74 8.20
C CYS A 35 -0.71 2.12 9.67
N ALA A 36 -0.09 1.26 10.48
CA ALA A 36 0.11 1.52 11.90
C ALA A 36 0.95 2.78 12.17
N GLU A 37 2.02 3.03 11.41
CA GLU A 37 2.84 4.23 11.55
C GLU A 37 2.09 5.52 11.19
N LYS A 38 1.14 5.44 10.27
CA LYS A 38 0.33 6.58 9.82
C LYS A 38 -1.00 6.71 10.57
N GLY A 39 -1.35 5.74 11.43
CA GLY A 39 -2.67 5.65 12.05
C GLY A 39 -3.80 5.41 11.03
N LEU A 40 -3.49 4.77 9.91
CA LEU A 40 -4.45 4.41 8.88
C LEU A 40 -5.06 3.04 9.15
N ASP A 41 -6.29 2.84 8.69
CA ASP A 41 -6.95 1.57 8.82
C ASP A 41 -6.43 0.59 7.73
N PRO A 42 -5.75 -0.50 8.10
CA PRO A 42 -5.23 -1.45 7.14
C PRO A 42 -6.33 -2.16 6.36
N ALA A 43 -7.54 -2.28 6.90
CA ALA A 43 -8.66 -2.89 6.19
C ALA A 43 -9.14 -2.00 5.05
N ALA A 44 -9.32 -0.69 5.30
CA ALA A 44 -9.73 0.27 4.29
C ALA A 44 -8.67 0.39 3.16
N LEU A 45 -7.40 0.45 3.54
CA LEU A 45 -6.31 0.52 2.57
C LEU A 45 -6.21 -0.77 1.72
N MET A 46 -6.36 -1.94 2.34
CA MET A 46 -6.38 -3.22 1.64
C MET A 46 -7.54 -3.33 0.66
N ASP A 47 -8.72 -2.84 1.02
CA ASP A 47 -9.90 -2.83 0.16
C ASP A 47 -9.67 -1.94 -1.07
N GLU A 48 -9.14 -0.72 -0.85
CA GLU A 48 -8.83 0.24 -1.92
C GLU A 48 -7.69 -0.27 -2.83
N VAL A 49 -6.67 -0.89 -2.25
CA VAL A 49 -5.59 -1.56 -2.98
C VAL A 49 -6.10 -2.78 -3.77
N ALA A 50 -7.02 -3.57 -3.22
CA ALA A 50 -7.60 -4.72 -3.91
C ALA A 50 -8.47 -4.28 -5.08
N GLN A 51 -9.26 -3.22 -4.92
CA GLN A 51 -10.02 -2.61 -6.01
C GLN A 51 -9.11 -2.03 -7.09
N ALA A 52 -8.03 -1.34 -6.72
CA ALA A 52 -7.06 -0.79 -7.65
C ALA A 52 -6.22 -1.86 -8.36
N ALA A 53 -5.94 -2.99 -7.69
CA ALA A 53 -5.17 -4.11 -8.22
C ALA A 53 -5.99 -5.10 -9.06
N ALA A 54 -7.32 -5.01 -9.02
CA ALA A 54 -8.23 -5.83 -9.83
C ALA A 54 -8.52 -5.23 -11.23
N GLN A 55 -7.92 -4.08 -11.57
CA GLN A 55 -8.11 -3.38 -12.85
C GLN A 55 -6.89 -3.41 -13.75
#